data_AF-A0A426ZD83-F1
#
_entry.id   AF-A0A426ZD83-F1
#
_cell.length_a   1.000
_cell.length_b   1.000
_cell.length_c   1.000
_cell.angle_alpha   90.00
_cell.angle_beta   90.00
_cell.angle_gamma   90.00
#
_symmetry.space_group_name_H-M   'P 1'
#
loop_
_entity.id
_entity.type
_entity.pdbx_description
1 polymer ?
#
loop_
_entity_poly.entity_id
_entity_poly.type
_entity_poly.pdbx_seq_one_letter_code
_entity_poly.pdbx_strand_id
1 'polypeptide(L)'
;MRSGLKKGWNPLMPLWLDRRSCSHFCMFPKVRSSSQTPGNAPVYLNVYDLTPMYWSGLGIFHTGVEVHGVVEYAFGAHDYAISRVFEVEPRQCPGFMLKKSIFMGTTCWDSL
;
A
#
# COMPACT_ATOMS: atom_id res chain seq x y z
N MET A 1 -14.39 -37.17 50.59
CA MET A 1 -13.18 -36.90 49.76
C MET A 1 -13.47 -37.47 48.37
N ARG A 2 -13.45 -36.79 47.23
CA ARG A 2 -13.13 -35.41 46.81
C ARG A 2 -14.10 -35.06 45.68
N SER A 3 -14.69 -33.86 45.74
CA SER A 3 -15.47 -33.25 44.65
C SER A 3 -14.54 -32.87 43.49
N GLY A 4 -14.78 -33.44 42.30
CA GLY A 4 -14.06 -33.11 41.06
C GLY A 4 -14.53 -31.77 40.47
N LEU A 5 -13.58 -30.86 40.33
CA LEU A 5 -13.73 -29.47 39.90
C LEU A 5 -13.70 -29.36 38.35
N LYS A 6 -14.85 -28.94 37.80
CA LYS A 6 -15.12 -27.97 36.72
C LYS A 6 -14.17 -27.80 35.48
N LYS A 7 -14.87 -27.63 34.33
CA LYS A 7 -14.60 -26.83 33.12
C LYS A 7 -13.68 -27.43 32.04
N GLY A 8 -14.27 -28.24 31.15
CA GLY A 8 -13.73 -28.41 29.81
C GLY A 8 -13.89 -27.11 29.02
N TRP A 9 -12.76 -26.46 28.70
CA TRP A 9 -12.71 -25.39 27.71
C TRP A 9 -12.48 -26.04 26.35
N ASN A 10 -13.47 -25.99 25.48
CA ASN A 10 -13.23 -26.16 24.05
C ASN A 10 -12.68 -24.81 23.55
N PRO A 11 -11.45 -24.71 23.02
CA PRO A 11 -11.12 -23.55 22.21
C PRO A 11 -11.96 -23.70 20.93
N LEU A 12 -13.01 -22.89 20.84
CA LEU A 12 -13.66 -22.58 19.57
C LEU A 12 -12.54 -22.29 18.58
N MET A 13 -12.49 -23.12 17.54
CA MET A 13 -11.53 -22.99 16.45
C MET A 13 -11.47 -21.52 16.03
N PRO A 14 -10.28 -20.95 15.74
CA PRO A 14 -10.25 -19.65 15.11
C PRO A 14 -11.03 -19.82 13.82
N LEU A 15 -12.13 -19.07 13.67
CA LEU A 15 -12.83 -18.96 12.41
C LEU A 15 -11.75 -18.65 11.36
N TRP A 16 -11.50 -19.62 10.50
CA TRP A 16 -10.91 -19.40 9.20
C TRP A 16 -11.85 -18.43 8.49
N LEU A 17 -11.64 -17.13 8.71
CA LEU A 17 -12.20 -16.09 7.88
C LEU A 17 -11.50 -16.27 6.53
N ASP A 18 -12.19 -17.01 5.67
CA ASP A 18 -11.91 -17.10 4.26
C ASP A 18 -11.56 -15.70 3.78
N ARG A 19 -10.30 -15.53 3.36
CA ARG A 19 -9.69 -14.27 2.97
C ARG A 19 -10.19 -13.90 1.58
N ARG A 20 -11.50 -13.76 1.44
CA ARG A 20 -12.22 -13.39 0.22
C ARG A 20 -13.35 -12.43 0.57
N SER A 21 -13.04 -11.15 0.70
CA SER A 21 -13.91 -10.08 0.21
C SER A 21 -13.30 -8.71 0.50
N CYS A 22 -12.32 -8.32 -0.32
CA CYS A 22 -11.97 -6.92 -0.55
C CYS A 22 -11.75 -6.71 -2.05
N SER A 23 -12.64 -7.26 -2.89
CA SER A 23 -12.59 -7.05 -4.36
C SER A 23 -13.72 -6.16 -4.87
N HIS A 24 -14.66 -5.75 -4.01
CA HIS A 24 -15.86 -5.05 -4.45
C HIS A 24 -15.78 -3.51 -4.44
N PHE A 25 -14.69 -2.91 -3.93
CA PHE A 25 -14.65 -1.44 -3.76
C PHE A 25 -13.52 -0.69 -4.48
N CYS A 26 -12.66 -1.37 -5.24
CA CYS A 26 -11.65 -0.70 -6.06
C CYS A 26 -11.48 -1.41 -7.41
N MET A 27 -12.52 -1.39 -8.26
CA MET A 27 -12.36 -1.74 -9.68
C MET A 27 -11.81 -0.51 -10.40
N PHE A 28 -10.49 -0.36 -10.42
CA PHE A 28 -9.86 0.57 -11.35
C PHE A 28 -10.12 0.03 -12.76
N PRO A 29 -10.74 0.80 -13.68
CA PRO A 29 -10.94 0.36 -15.04
C PRO A 29 -9.59 -0.04 -15.64
N LYS A 30 -9.55 -1.15 -16.37
CA LYS A 30 -8.34 -1.59 -17.09
C LYS A 30 -8.00 -0.54 -18.13
N VAL A 31 -7.10 0.38 -17.78
CA VAL A 31 -6.68 1.44 -18.70
C VAL A 31 -5.90 0.81 -19.85
N ARG A 32 -6.28 1.16 -21.08
CA ARG A 32 -5.56 0.80 -22.30
C ARG A 32 -4.18 1.44 -22.23
N SER A 33 -3.10 0.69 -22.47
CA SER A 33 -1.78 1.30 -22.63
C SER A 33 -1.83 2.23 -23.83
N SER A 34 -1.88 3.54 -23.60
CA SER A 34 -1.67 4.50 -24.66
C SER A 34 -0.24 4.33 -25.17
N SER A 35 -0.07 4.26 -26.49
CA SER A 35 1.23 4.51 -27.11
C SER A 35 1.81 5.78 -26.48
N GLN A 36 3.05 5.73 -25.98
CA GLN A 36 3.73 6.88 -25.40
C GLN A 36 3.76 8.00 -26.44
N THR A 37 2.80 8.91 -26.40
CA THR A 37 2.85 10.16 -27.14
C THR A 37 3.73 11.11 -26.34
N PRO A 38 4.59 11.91 -26.99
CA PRO A 38 5.28 13.01 -26.33
C PRO A 38 4.25 13.83 -25.53
N GLY A 39 4.42 13.95 -24.21
CA GLY A 39 3.46 14.59 -23.33
C GLY A 39 2.34 13.71 -22.74
N ASN A 40 2.50 12.38 -22.65
CA ASN A 40 1.60 11.52 -21.85
C ASN A 40 2.40 10.48 -21.04
N ALA A 41 2.97 10.89 -19.92
CA ALA A 41 3.75 10.03 -19.03
C ALA A 41 2.85 9.22 -18.10
N PRO A 42 3.11 7.91 -17.90
CA PRO A 42 2.32 7.10 -16.98
C PRO A 42 2.53 7.52 -15.53
N VAL A 43 1.46 7.45 -14.74
CA VAL A 43 1.47 7.71 -13.30
C VAL A 43 1.04 6.46 -12.56
N TYR A 44 1.83 6.07 -11.55
CA TYR A 44 1.52 4.94 -10.66
C TYR A 44 1.43 5.41 -9.21
N LEU A 45 0.52 4.80 -8.46
CA LEU A 45 0.44 4.92 -7.01
C LEU A 45 1.03 3.65 -6.39
N ASN A 46 2.20 3.78 -5.77
CA ASN A 46 2.91 2.69 -5.10
C ASN A 46 2.44 2.63 -3.64
N VAL A 47 1.96 1.46 -3.21
CA VAL A 47 1.38 1.24 -1.88
C VAL A 47 2.33 0.37 -1.06
N TYR A 48 2.72 0.85 0.11
CA TYR A 48 3.62 0.18 1.05
C TYR A 48 2.89 -0.22 2.33
N ASP A 49 3.25 -1.38 2.88
CA ASP A 49 2.71 -1.89 4.15
C ASP A 49 3.56 -1.43 5.33
N LEU A 50 3.00 -0.55 6.16
CA LEU A 50 3.60 -0.03 7.39
C LEU A 50 3.15 -0.81 8.63
N THR A 51 2.23 -1.76 8.49
CA THR A 51 1.69 -2.55 9.61
C THR A 51 2.78 -3.22 10.48
N PRO A 52 3.92 -3.70 9.93
CA PRO A 52 5.00 -4.23 10.77
C PRO A 52 5.53 -3.25 11.82
N MET A 53 5.41 -1.93 11.59
CA MET A 53 5.85 -0.90 12.52
C MET A 53 4.80 -0.54 13.58
N TYR A 54 3.53 -0.88 13.34
CA TYR A 54 2.41 -0.51 14.20
C TYR A 54 1.51 -1.72 14.41
N TRP A 55 1.67 -2.39 15.55
CA TRP A 55 0.95 -3.63 15.88
C TRP A 55 -0.48 -3.35 16.35
N SER A 56 -1.33 -2.81 15.47
CA SER A 56 -2.72 -2.45 15.79
C SER A 56 -3.76 -3.39 15.19
N GLY A 57 -3.36 -4.43 14.47
CA GLY A 57 -4.28 -5.37 13.80
C GLY A 57 -5.11 -4.78 12.65
N LEU A 58 -5.04 -3.45 12.46
CA LEU A 58 -5.59 -2.70 11.34
C LEU A 58 -4.42 -2.30 10.43
N GLY A 59 -4.49 -2.66 9.14
CA GLY A 59 -3.39 -2.39 8.22
C GLY A 59 -3.09 -0.90 8.08
N ILE A 60 -1.81 -0.52 8.14
CA ILE A 60 -1.35 0.86 7.89
C ILE A 60 -0.65 0.89 6.55
N PHE A 61 -1.14 1.74 5.64
CA PHE A 61 -0.59 1.84 4.29
C PHE A 61 -0.12 3.25 4.01
N HIS A 62 1.07 3.35 3.42
CA HIS A 62 1.61 4.59 2.90
C HIS A 62 1.75 4.52 1.39
N THR A 63 1.68 5.67 0.72
CA THR A 63 1.68 5.71 -0.74
C THR A 63 2.66 6.75 -1.29
N GLY A 64 3.34 6.38 -2.37
CA GLY A 64 4.13 7.27 -3.21
C GLY A 64 3.55 7.38 -4.63
N VAL A 65 3.76 8.52 -5.27
CA VAL A 65 3.34 8.80 -6.65
C VAL A 65 4.57 8.68 -7.54
N GLU A 66 4.61 7.63 -8.36
CA GLU A 66 5.63 7.39 -9.39
C GLU A 66 5.20 8.05 -10.69
N VAL A 67 6.04 8.95 -11.21
CA VAL A 67 5.81 9.66 -12.47
C VAL A 67 6.98 9.36 -13.42
N HIS A 68 6.67 9.19 -14.70
CA HIS A 68 7.65 8.88 -15.76
C HIS A 68 8.41 7.55 -15.56
N GLY A 69 8.11 6.78 -14.52
CA GLY A 69 8.90 5.61 -14.14
C GLY A 69 10.31 5.94 -13.64
N VAL A 70 10.59 7.21 -13.33
CA VAL A 70 11.93 7.68 -12.94
C VAL A 70 11.97 8.13 -11.47
N VAL A 71 10.95 8.86 -11.04
CA VAL A 71 10.91 9.45 -9.69
C VAL A 71 9.60 9.09 -9.00
N GLU A 72 9.70 8.66 -7.75
CA GLU A 72 8.58 8.50 -6.85
C GLU A 72 8.60 9.57 -5.75
N TYR A 73 7.48 10.28 -5.63
CA TYR A 73 7.27 11.33 -4.64
C TYR A 73 6.40 10.81 -3.50
N ALA A 74 6.81 11.06 -2.26
CA ALA A 74 6.03 10.71 -1.09
C ALA A 74 6.17 11.77 0.01
N PHE A 75 5.24 11.75 0.96
CA PHE A 75 5.19 12.71 2.06
C PHE A 75 5.36 12.02 3.41
N GLY A 76 6.31 12.48 4.23
CA GLY A 76 6.50 12.04 5.61
C GLY A 76 7.90 11.50 5.90
N ALA A 77 7.97 10.51 6.78
CA ALA A 77 9.18 9.78 7.18
C ALA A 77 10.33 10.60 7.81
N HIS A 78 10.09 11.82 8.31
CA HIS A 78 11.05 12.54 9.15
C HIS A 78 10.40 13.66 10.00
N ASP A 79 11.10 14.07 11.06
CA ASP A 79 10.62 15.06 12.05
C ASP A 79 11.11 16.50 11.82
N TYR A 80 11.89 16.74 10.77
CA TYR A 80 12.40 18.07 10.42
C TYR A 80 11.29 19.03 9.96
N ALA A 81 11.48 20.33 10.21
CA ALA A 81 10.59 21.41 9.79
C ALA A 81 10.83 21.79 8.30
N ILE A 82 10.74 20.80 7.41
CA ILE A 82 10.83 20.99 5.95
C ILE A 82 9.52 20.59 5.28
N SER A 83 9.44 20.67 3.95
CA SER A 83 8.22 20.37 3.15
C SER A 83 7.64 18.97 3.37
N ARG A 84 8.43 18.05 3.96
CA ARG A 84 8.13 16.63 4.16
C ARG A 84 7.94 15.82 2.89
N VAL A 85 8.11 16.44 1.71
CA VAL A 85 8.14 15.76 0.42
C VAL A 85 9.55 15.23 0.18
N PHE A 86 9.64 13.97 -0.24
CA PHE A 86 10.90 13.35 -0.62
C PHE A 86 10.76 12.61 -1.95
N GLU A 87 11.89 12.46 -2.63
CA GLU A 87 12.04 11.74 -3.88
C GLU A 87 12.83 10.45 -3.63
N VAL A 88 12.36 9.34 -4.18
CA VAL A 88 13.07 8.05 -4.16
C VAL A 88 13.04 7.41 -5.53
N GLU A 89 13.96 6.46 -5.73
CA GLU A 89 13.84 5.53 -6.83
C GLU A 89 12.50 4.78 -6.68
N PRO A 90 11.71 4.66 -7.75
CA PRO A 90 10.41 4.04 -7.68
C PRO A 90 10.48 2.65 -7.05
N ARG A 91 9.53 2.37 -6.13
CA ARG A 91 9.38 1.07 -5.48
C ARG A 91 10.53 0.70 -4.55
N GLN A 92 11.48 1.61 -4.33
CA GLN A 92 12.60 1.43 -3.43
C GLN A 92 12.46 2.35 -2.21
N CYS A 93 11.62 1.95 -1.26
CA CYS A 93 11.52 2.63 0.04
C CYS A 93 12.16 1.74 1.13
N PRO A 94 13.35 2.09 1.64
CA PRO A 94 14.06 1.28 2.63
C PRO A 94 13.22 1.05 3.88
N GLY A 95 13.17 -0.20 4.36
CA GLY A 95 12.40 -0.57 5.56
C GLY A 95 10.90 -0.79 5.33
N PHE A 96 10.40 -0.60 4.10
CA PHE A 96 8.99 -0.76 3.77
C PHE A 96 8.78 -1.73 2.61
N MET A 97 7.77 -2.60 2.72
CA MET A 97 7.46 -3.57 1.68
C MET A 97 6.43 -3.01 0.70
N LEU A 98 6.79 -2.93 -0.58
CA LEU A 98 5.83 -2.65 -1.65
C LEU A 98 4.77 -3.78 -1.70
N LYS A 99 3.51 -3.39 -1.63
CA LYS A 99 2.37 -4.31 -1.76
C LYS A 99 1.79 -4.31 -3.16
N LYS A 100 1.67 -3.13 -3.75
CA LYS A 100 0.98 -2.95 -5.04
C LYS A 100 1.36 -1.63 -5.69
N SER A 101 1.47 -1.64 -7.01
CA SER A 101 1.46 -0.44 -7.85
C SER A 101 0.13 -0.36 -8.58
N ILE A 102 -0.54 0.79 -8.50
CA ILE A 102 -1.84 1.04 -9.11
C ILE A 102 -1.64 2.05 -10.23
N PHE A 103 -1.98 1.69 -11.46
CA PHE A 103 -1.93 2.63 -12.57
C PHE A 103 -3.03 3.68 -12.42
N MET A 104 -2.65 4.95 -12.37
CA MET A 104 -3.55 6.08 -12.12
C MET A 104 -3.99 6.80 -13.39
N GLY A 105 -3.25 6.65 -14.49
CA GLY A 105 -3.50 7.37 -15.74
C GLY A 105 -2.21 7.88 -16.38
N THR A 106 -2.35 8.85 -17.27
CA THR A 106 -1.22 9.57 -17.87
C THR A 106 -1.28 11.05 -17.49
N THR A 107 -0.13 11.70 -17.41
CA THR A 107 0.00 13.14 -17.21
C THR A 107 0.73 13.77 -18.40
N CYS A 108 0.36 15.01 -18.74
CA CYS A 108 1.05 15.80 -19.77
C CYS A 108 2.16 16.69 -19.20
N TRP A 109 2.56 16.44 -17.96
CA TRP A 109 3.67 17.14 -17.36
C TRP A 109 4.97 16.70 -18.03
N ASP A 110 5.63 17.60 -18.75
CA ASP A 110 6.98 17.38 -19.23
C ASP A 110 7.94 17.56 -18.05
N SER A 111 8.66 16.49 -17.69
CA SER A 111 9.81 16.61 -16.79
C SER A 111 10.94 17.26 -17.59
N LEU A 112 11.06 18.58 -17.48
CA LEU A 112 12.16 19.38 -18.06
C LEU A 112 13.54 18.80 -17.70
#